data_AF-A0A948U9C6-F1
#
_entry.id   AF-A0A948U9C6-F1
#
_cell.length_a   1.000
_cell.length_b   1.000
_cell.length_c   1.000
_cell.angle_alpha   90.00
_cell.angle_beta   90.00
_cell.angle_gamma   90.00
#
_symmetry.space_group_name_H-M   'P 1'
#
loop_
_entity.id
_entity.type
_entity.pdbx_description
1 polymer ?
#
loop_
_entity_poly.entity_id
_entity_poly.type
_entity_poly.pdbx_seq_one_letter_code
_entity_poly.pdbx_strand_id
1 'polypeptide(L)'
;MWQIIKDIGLWIKSLFFSHARIRSLEKENIELKQKISEHDKQKPKFQEEITSLQEQISKQSRIDSLLDGLTFDTKIGLYQDPSGILFCHKCLHTRKEKTPVVETHYGWLCNTCDKPYYKHNSDLPREADMNHDYFGLDC
;
A
#
# COMPACT_ATOMS: atom_id res chain seq x y z
N MET A 1 -24.09 50.11 58.70
CA MET A 1 -25.16 49.50 57.89
C MET A 1 -24.86 49.57 56.39
N TRP A 2 -24.50 50.73 55.83
CA TRP A 2 -24.18 50.88 54.39
C TRP A 2 -23.01 50.03 53.88
N GLN A 3 -21.96 49.80 54.69
CA GLN A 3 -20.80 48.99 54.27
C GLN A 3 -21.17 47.52 54.07
N ILE A 4 -21.99 46.96 54.97
CA ILE A 4 -22.47 45.56 54.90
C ILE A 4 -23.23 45.31 53.59
N ILE A 5 -24.05 46.27 53.16
CA ILE A 5 -24.81 46.17 51.90
C ILE A 5 -23.87 46.16 50.68
N LYS A 6 -22.79 46.96 50.70
CA LYS A 6 -21.78 46.98 49.63
C LYS A 6 -21.01 45.65 49.56
N ASP A 7 -20.60 45.13 50.71
CA ASP A 7 -19.86 43.87 50.79
C ASP A 7 -20.72 42.70 50.30
N ILE A 8 -21.99 42.63 50.74
CA ILE A 8 -22.96 41.64 50.22
C ILE A 8 -23.10 41.75 48.69
N GLY A 9 -23.21 42.97 48.16
CA GLY A 9 -23.29 43.20 46.72
C GLY A 9 -22.07 42.70 45.95
N LEU A 10 -20.86 42.83 46.51
CA LEU A 10 -19.63 42.31 45.92
C LEU A 10 -19.58 40.78 45.94
N TRP A 11 -20.00 40.16 47.04
CA TRP A 11 -20.10 38.70 47.15
C TRP A 11 -21.08 38.11 46.15
N ILE A 12 -22.25 38.73 45.96
CA ILE A 12 -23.25 38.29 44.99
C ILE A 12 -22.68 38.38 43.56
N LYS A 13 -22.01 39.49 43.20
CA LYS A 13 -21.36 39.63 41.88
C LYS A 13 -20.28 38.57 41.64
N SER A 14 -19.47 38.29 42.65
CA SER A 14 -18.45 37.24 42.61
C SER A 14 -19.07 35.85 42.36
N LEU A 15 -20.18 35.54 43.04
CA LEU A 15 -20.92 34.29 42.85
C LEU A 15 -21.50 34.15 41.43
N PHE A 16 -22.07 35.22 40.88
CA PHE A 16 -22.57 35.19 39.50
C PHE A 16 -21.44 34.98 38.48
N PHE A 17 -20.30 35.64 38.69
CA PHE A 17 -19.15 35.50 37.79
C PHE A 17 -18.54 34.10 37.86
N SER A 18 -18.40 33.53 39.07
CA SER A 18 -17.91 32.15 39.24
C SER A 18 -18.87 31.14 38.61
N HIS A 19 -20.18 31.31 38.78
CA HIS A 19 -21.19 30.44 38.17
C HIS A 19 -21.20 30.50 36.64
N ALA A 20 -21.08 31.71 36.07
CA ALA A 20 -20.96 31.88 34.62
C ALA A 20 -19.69 31.20 34.08
N ARG A 21 -18.57 31.31 34.80
CA ARG A 21 -17.32 30.63 34.44
C ARG A 21 -17.42 29.11 34.52
N ILE A 22 -18.06 28.57 35.56
CA ILE A 22 -18.29 27.13 35.70
C ILE A 22 -19.09 26.60 34.52
N ARG A 23 -20.19 27.25 34.14
CA ARG A 23 -20.98 26.85 32.97
C ARG A 23 -20.19 26.90 31.65
N SER A 24 -19.32 27.90 31.48
CA SER A 24 -18.45 27.97 30.30
C SER A 24 -17.51 26.77 30.24
N LEU A 25 -16.86 26.45 31.36
CA LEU A 25 -15.92 25.32 31.47
C LEU A 25 -16.63 23.96 31.31
N GLU A 26 -17.87 23.83 31.77
CA GLU A 26 -18.68 22.63 31.54
C GLU A 26 -19.00 22.44 30.06
N LYS A 27 -19.36 23.52 29.36
CA LYS A 27 -19.62 23.49 27.92
C LYS A 27 -18.37 23.10 27.13
N GLU A 28 -17.23 23.70 27.45
CA GLU A 28 -15.94 23.35 26.82
C GLU A 28 -15.56 21.88 27.09
N ASN A 29 -15.77 21.38 28.32
CA ASN A 29 -15.52 19.98 28.63
C ASN A 29 -16.40 19.02 27.81
N ILE A 30 -17.66 19.36 27.59
CA ILE A 30 -18.56 18.55 26.76
C ILE A 30 -18.08 18.55 25.31
N GLU A 31 -17.72 19.72 24.77
CA GLU A 31 -17.21 19.84 23.40
C GLU A 31 -15.90 19.05 23.21
N LEU A 32 -14.97 19.15 24.16
CA LEU A 32 -13.72 18.40 24.13
C LEU A 32 -13.95 16.90 24.22
N LYS A 33 -14.87 16.43 25.07
CA LYS A 33 -15.23 15.01 25.15
C LYS A 33 -15.83 14.50 23.83
N GLN A 34 -16.63 15.32 23.14
CA GLN A 34 -17.16 14.98 21.82
C GLN A 34 -16.04 14.87 20.78
N LYS A 35 -15.11 15.84 20.74
CA LYS A 35 -13.94 15.78 19.84
C LYS A 35 -13.06 14.56 20.10
N ILE A 36 -12.80 14.24 21.37
CA ILE A 36 -12.05 13.03 21.76
C ILE A 36 -12.77 11.78 21.24
N SER A 37 -14.09 11.68 21.47
CA SER A 37 -14.87 10.54 20.98
C SER A 37 -14.84 10.41 19.46
N GLU A 38 -14.88 11.52 18.73
CA GLU A 38 -14.81 11.52 17.27
C GLU A 38 -13.43 11.07 16.77
N HIS A 39 -12.35 11.56 17.37
CA HIS A 39 -11.00 11.12 17.05
C HIS A 39 -10.78 9.64 17.39
N ASP A 40 -11.31 9.15 18.51
CA ASP A 40 -11.20 7.74 18.89
C ASP A 40 -11.95 6.81 17.92
N LYS A 41 -13.02 7.27 17.26
CA LYS A 41 -13.67 6.52 16.16
C LYS A 41 -12.85 6.50 14.88
N GLN A 42 -12.01 7.51 14.64
CA GLN A 42 -11.16 7.59 13.44
C GLN A 42 -9.87 6.78 13.58
N LYS A 43 -9.30 6.66 14.78
CA LYS A 43 -8.11 5.84 15.06
C LYS A 43 -8.13 4.43 14.47
N PRO A 44 -9.19 3.61 14.62
CA PRO A 44 -9.19 2.25 14.06
C PRO A 44 -9.12 2.25 12.54
N LYS A 45 -9.77 3.20 11.86
CA LYS A 45 -9.72 3.32 10.40
C LYS A 45 -8.30 3.59 9.90
N PHE A 46 -7.61 4.53 10.54
CA PHE A 46 -6.21 4.82 10.19
C PHE A 46 -5.29 3.65 10.54
N GLN A 47 -5.54 2.94 11.64
CA GLN A 47 -4.76 1.76 12.01
C GLN A 47 -4.92 0.64 10.98
N GLU A 48 -6.14 0.38 10.50
CA GLU A 48 -6.44 -0.59 9.44
C GLU A 48 -5.75 -0.21 8.12
N GLU A 49 -5.79 1.07 7.74
CA GLU A 49 -5.14 1.58 6.54
C GLU A 49 -3.61 1.42 6.61
N ILE A 50 -3.01 1.72 7.76
CA ILE A 50 -1.57 1.49 8.01
C ILE A 50 -1.23 0.00 7.88
N THR A 51 -2.02 -0.89 8.48
CA THR A 51 -1.77 -2.34 8.38
C THR A 51 -1.90 -2.83 6.93
N SER A 52 -2.92 -2.38 6.20
CA SER A 52 -3.10 -2.69 4.78
C SER A 52 -1.92 -2.23 3.92
N LEU A 53 -1.46 -0.98 4.12
CA LEU A 53 -0.31 -0.44 3.40
C LEU A 53 0.98 -1.17 3.75
N GLN A 54 1.20 -1.52 5.02
CA GLN A 54 2.37 -2.31 5.44
C GLN A 54 2.38 -3.69 4.80
N GLU A 55 1.22 -4.36 4.68
CA GLU A 55 1.12 -5.62 3.95
C GLU A 55 1.47 -5.45 2.47
N GLN A 56 0.96 -4.41 1.81
CA GLN A 56 1.28 -4.12 0.40
C GLN A 56 2.78 -3.86 0.21
N ILE A 57 3.41 -3.06 1.07
CA ILE A 57 4.85 -2.80 1.04
C ILE A 57 5.65 -4.09 1.25
N SER A 58 5.26 -4.94 2.21
CA SER A 58 5.91 -6.22 2.46
C SER A 58 5.81 -7.18 1.27
N LYS A 59 4.71 -7.09 0.50
CA LYS A 59 4.53 -7.88 -0.72
C LYS A 59 5.43 -7.36 -1.85
N GLN A 60 5.62 -6.04 -1.94
CA GLN A 60 6.46 -5.40 -2.95
C GLN A 60 7.95 -5.60 -2.69
N SER A 61 8.43 -5.41 -1.45
CA SER A 61 9.86 -5.52 -1.11
C SER A 61 10.45 -6.90 -1.39
N ARG A 62 9.63 -7.96 -1.30
CA ARG A 62 10.01 -9.32 -1.70
C ARG A 62 10.28 -9.44 -3.20
N ILE A 63 9.57 -8.71 -4.05
CA ILE A 63 9.77 -8.71 -5.50
C ILE A 63 11.06 -7.98 -5.82
N ASP A 64 11.29 -6.80 -5.22
CA ASP A 64 12.48 -6.00 -5.47
C ASP A 64 13.77 -6.76 -5.09
N SER A 65 13.74 -7.52 -4.00
CA SER A 65 14.87 -8.38 -3.59
C SER A 65 15.12 -9.54 -4.55
N LEU A 66 14.09 -10.05 -5.24
CA LEU A 66 14.24 -11.12 -6.24
C LEU A 66 14.75 -10.59 -7.58
N LEU A 67 14.39 -9.35 -7.91
CA LEU A 67 14.85 -8.64 -9.11
C LEU A 67 16.26 -8.07 -8.95
N ASP A 68 16.78 -8.00 -7.72
CA ASP A 68 18.14 -7.53 -7.49
C ASP A 68 19.18 -8.37 -8.25
N GLY A 69 20.02 -7.68 -9.02
CA GLY A 69 20.99 -8.28 -9.94
C GLY A 69 20.41 -8.89 -11.23
N LEU A 70 19.10 -8.81 -11.48
CA LEU A 70 18.49 -9.27 -12.74
C LEU A 70 18.25 -8.09 -13.69
N THR A 71 18.61 -8.27 -14.96
CA THR A 71 18.32 -7.31 -16.04
C THR A 71 17.16 -7.83 -16.89
N PHE A 72 16.14 -7.01 -17.12
CA PHE A 72 15.02 -7.41 -17.98
C PHE A 72 15.36 -7.16 -19.46
N ASP A 73 15.36 -8.22 -20.28
CA ASP A 73 15.45 -8.11 -21.73
C ASP A 73 14.05 -7.94 -22.32
N THR A 74 13.76 -6.71 -22.78
CA THR A 74 12.47 -6.35 -23.38
C THR A 74 12.20 -7.04 -24.70
N LYS A 75 13.22 -7.52 -25.42
CA LYS A 75 13.05 -8.21 -26.71
C LYS A 75 12.57 -9.64 -26.53
N ILE A 76 12.99 -10.29 -25.44
CA ILE A 76 12.69 -11.70 -25.18
C ILE A 76 11.60 -11.84 -24.09
N GLY A 77 11.39 -10.80 -23.27
CA GLY A 77 10.44 -10.83 -22.17
C GLY A 77 10.91 -11.67 -20.98
N LEU A 78 12.22 -11.80 -20.81
CA LEU A 78 12.88 -12.61 -19.77
C LEU A 78 13.84 -11.77 -18.93
N TYR A 79 14.07 -12.19 -17.70
CA TYR A 79 15.13 -11.62 -16.86
C TYR A 79 16.41 -12.40 -17.05
N GLN A 80 17.55 -11.72 -17.02
CA GLN A 80 18.88 -12.32 -17.13
C GLN A 80 19.71 -11.97 -15.90
N ASP A 81 20.42 -12.95 -15.34
CA ASP A 81 21.42 -12.71 -14.30
C ASP A 81 22.80 -12.33 -14.90
N PRO A 82 23.77 -11.92 -14.07
CA PRO A 82 25.12 -11.60 -14.54
C PRO A 82 25.88 -12.79 -15.12
N SER A 83 25.42 -14.03 -14.86
CA SER A 83 25.99 -15.26 -15.40
C SER A 83 25.41 -15.64 -16.77
N GLY A 84 24.41 -14.89 -17.24
CA GLY A 84 23.73 -15.11 -18.52
C GLY A 84 22.53 -16.05 -18.45
N ILE A 85 22.14 -16.55 -17.28
CA ILE A 85 20.99 -17.44 -17.07
C ILE A 85 19.70 -16.63 -17.21
N LEU A 86 18.74 -17.18 -17.97
CA LEU A 86 17.45 -16.56 -18.21
C LEU A 86 16.37 -17.10 -17.27
N PHE A 87 15.54 -16.19 -16.76
CA PHE A 87 14.48 -16.45 -15.80
C PHE A 87 13.12 -15.96 -16.31
N CYS A 88 12.08 -16.73 -16.00
CA CYS A 88 10.71 -16.44 -16.38
C CYS A 88 10.15 -15.21 -15.67
N HIS A 89 9.78 -14.17 -16.43
CA HIS A 89 9.10 -12.97 -15.91
C HIS A 89 7.83 -13.31 -15.13
N LYS A 90 6.99 -14.22 -15.67
CA LYS A 90 5.70 -14.56 -15.04
C LYS A 90 5.91 -15.22 -13.68
N CYS A 91 6.83 -16.18 -13.57
CA CYS A 91 7.11 -16.84 -12.29
C CYS A 91 7.71 -15.89 -11.26
N LEU A 92 8.58 -14.97 -11.68
CA LEU A 92 9.15 -13.95 -10.79
C LEU A 92 8.07 -13.05 -10.18
N HIS A 93 7.11 -12.57 -10.99
CA HIS A 93 6.07 -11.66 -10.50
C HIS A 93 4.90 -12.37 -9.81
N THR A 94 4.49 -13.54 -10.31
CA THR A 94 3.31 -14.26 -9.78
C THR A 94 3.65 -15.21 -8.63
N ARG A 95 4.76 -15.95 -8.75
CA ARG A 95 5.18 -16.97 -7.77
C ARG A 95 6.30 -16.49 -6.86
N LYS A 96 6.90 -15.33 -7.14
CA LYS A 96 8.02 -14.77 -6.37
C LYS A 96 9.19 -15.75 -6.27
N GLU A 97 9.51 -16.38 -7.39
CA GLU A 97 10.58 -17.39 -7.46
C GLU A 97 11.39 -17.23 -8.76
N LYS A 98 12.71 -17.41 -8.64
CA LYS A 98 13.64 -17.46 -9.79
C LYS A 98 13.50 -18.81 -10.49
N THR A 99 12.61 -18.90 -11.47
CA THR A 99 12.48 -20.10 -12.32
C THR A 99 13.31 -19.95 -13.58
N PRO A 100 14.40 -20.73 -13.76
CA PRO A 100 15.17 -20.72 -14.99
C PRO A 100 14.33 -21.27 -16.15
N VAL A 101 14.49 -20.68 -17.34
CA VAL A 101 13.87 -21.20 -18.56
C VAL A 101 14.84 -22.13 -19.29
N VAL A 102 14.28 -23.14 -19.95
CA VAL A 102 15.06 -24.11 -20.74
C VAL A 102 15.04 -23.68 -22.19
N GLU A 103 16.20 -23.63 -22.83
CA GLU A 103 16.31 -23.36 -24.26
C GLU A 103 15.78 -24.55 -25.08
N THR A 104 15.03 -24.23 -26.13
CA THR A 104 14.40 -25.15 -27.07
C THR A 104 14.74 -24.72 -28.50
N HIS A 105 14.35 -25.51 -29.50
CA HIS A 105 14.60 -25.17 -30.91
C HIS A 105 14.02 -23.80 -31.30
N TYR A 106 12.86 -23.43 -30.75
CA TYR A 106 12.10 -22.22 -31.15
C TYR A 106 12.24 -21.05 -30.17
N GLY A 107 13.01 -21.22 -29.09
CA GLY A 107 13.13 -20.19 -28.04
C GLY A 107 13.36 -20.80 -26.67
N TRP A 108 12.61 -20.37 -25.67
CA TRP A 108 12.72 -20.82 -24.29
C TRP A 108 11.36 -21.25 -23.72
N LEU A 109 11.37 -22.24 -22.84
CA LEU A 109 10.16 -22.72 -22.16
C LEU A 109 10.36 -22.63 -20.64
N CYS A 110 9.35 -22.11 -19.95
CA CYS A 110 9.29 -22.19 -18.50
C CYS A 110 8.53 -23.45 -18.06
N ASN A 111 9.22 -24.42 -17.47
CA ASN A 111 8.62 -25.68 -16.99
C ASN A 111 7.60 -25.51 -15.85
N THR A 112 7.51 -24.32 -15.25
CA THR A 112 6.66 -24.05 -14.08
C THR A 112 5.31 -23.45 -14.46
N CYS A 113 5.27 -22.67 -15.55
CA CYS A 113 4.04 -22.01 -16.02
C CYS A 113 3.68 -22.34 -17.47
N ASP A 114 4.42 -23.27 -18.09
CA ASP A 114 4.28 -23.75 -19.46
C ASP A 114 4.17 -22.64 -20.51
N LYS A 115 4.71 -21.46 -20.23
CA LYS A 115 4.75 -20.35 -21.18
C LYS A 115 6.00 -20.47 -22.08
N PRO A 116 5.81 -20.50 -23.41
CA PRO A 116 6.91 -20.35 -24.35
C PRO A 116 7.31 -18.88 -24.51
N TYR A 117 8.59 -18.66 -24.77
CA TYR A 117 9.21 -17.39 -25.11
C TYR A 117 9.96 -17.58 -26.42
N TYR A 118 9.61 -16.84 -27.46
CA TYR A 118 10.12 -17.12 -28.81
C TYR A 118 11.34 -16.27 -29.15
N LYS A 119 12.27 -16.84 -29.93
CA LYS A 119 13.35 -16.04 -30.53
C LYS A 119 12.74 -15.16 -31.62
N HIS A 120 13.10 -13.88 -31.63
CA HIS A 120 12.57 -12.89 -32.58
C HIS A 120 12.82 -13.22 -34.07
N ASN A 121 13.65 -14.24 -34.37
CA ASN A 121 14.04 -14.68 -35.72
C ASN A 121 13.91 -16.20 -35.94
N SER A 122 13.27 -16.95 -35.04
CA SER A 122 13.00 -18.37 -35.31
C SER A 122 11.79 -18.50 -36.22
N ASP A 123 11.91 -19.27 -37.31
CA ASP A 123 10.79 -19.68 -38.14
C ASP A 123 9.77 -20.41 -37.27
N LEU A 124 8.76 -19.67 -36.79
CA LEU A 124 7.74 -20.22 -35.92
C LEU A 124 6.93 -21.25 -36.69
N PRO A 125 6.54 -22.37 -36.07
CA PRO A 125 5.49 -23.22 -36.62
C PRO A 125 4.26 -22.33 -36.89
N ARG A 126 3.66 -22.46 -38.07
CA ARG A 126 2.52 -21.65 -38.57
C ARG A 126 1.32 -21.54 -37.62
N GLU A 127 1.29 -22.38 -36.57
CA GLU A 127 0.27 -22.43 -35.51
C GLU A 127 0.50 -21.38 -34.40
N ALA A 128 1.71 -20.85 -34.21
CA ALA A 128 2.00 -19.81 -33.21
C ALA A 128 1.54 -18.40 -33.63
N ASP A 129 1.19 -18.23 -34.92
CA ASP A 129 0.77 -16.95 -35.49
C ASP A 129 -0.69 -16.58 -35.13
N MET A 130 -1.45 -17.50 -34.53
CA MET A 130 -2.86 -17.26 -34.16
C MET A 130 -3.08 -16.79 -32.71
N ASN A 131 -2.05 -16.75 -31.86
CA ASN A 131 -2.16 -16.21 -30.50
C ASN A 131 -1.27 -14.97 -30.31
N HIS A 132 -1.38 -14.03 -31.26
CA HIS A 132 -0.82 -12.69 -31.16
C HIS A 132 -1.66 -11.84 -30.17
N ASP A 133 -1.81 -12.32 -28.93
CA ASP A 133 -2.16 -11.46 -27.79
C ASP A 133 -0.90 -10.67 -27.42
N TYR A 134 -0.65 -9.69 -28.29
CA TYR A 134 0.18 -8.52 -28.06
C TYR A 134 -0.11 -7.99 -26.65
N PHE A 135 0.89 -8.03 -25.77
CA PHE A 135 1.00 -7.16 -24.60
C PHE A 135 -0.34 -6.74 -23.95
N GLY A 136 -1.06 -7.72 -23.40
CA GLY A 136 -2.06 -7.45 -22.37
C GLY A 136 -1.38 -6.98 -21.10
N LEU A 137 -0.86 -5.74 -21.13
CA LEU A 137 -0.64 -4.88 -19.96
C LEU A 137 -2.01 -4.46 -19.42
N ASP A 138 -2.83 -5.45 -19.01
CA ASP A 138 -3.96 -5.19 -18.13
C ASP A 138 -3.47 -5.45 -16.70
N CYS A 139 -2.84 -4.43 -16.14
CA CYS A 139 -2.82 -3.99 -14.72
C CYS A 139 -1.79 -2.87 -14.55
#